data_AF-A0A2P5WEV8-F1
#
_entry.id   AF-A0A2P5WEV8-F1
#
_cell.length_a   1.000
_cell.length_b   1.000
_cell.length_c   1.000
_cell.angle_alpha   90.00
_cell.angle_beta   90.00
_cell.angle_gamma   90.00
#
_symmetry.space_group_name_H-M   'P 1'
#
loop_
_entity.id
_entity.type
_entity.pdbx_description
1 polymer ?
#
loop_
_entity_poly.entity_id
_entity_poly.type
_entity_poly.pdbx_seq_one_letter_code
_entity_poly.pdbx_strand_id
1 'polypeptide(L)'
;MEFLFTILAALILIVVLGLVSVIVFEAYRRSFNNAHVDAPAIFEDPKSLKQVPCPDIFDPAKKYLSLIIPAFNEEHRLPGALSETMNYLKKREAKDKSFSYEVLIVDDGSRDGTKRVAFDFVKKYGVDKVRAILLGKNHGKGEAIRKGMLHSRGELLLMLDADGATKVTDLEKLENQIHAVARKEHRGDSAACDTTFKISDIPIVAFGSRAHLEEKAIATRKWYRNFLMKGFHLVVLLTAGPGIRDTQCGFKMFTRSAARKLFTNIRLKRFGVYYQTHAQFQIEYSMYGMFLSLITLSASISRWCFDVELVFLCKWFRIPVLEVSVNWSEIPGSKVNLLSIPNMLWELALMSVGYRTQMWKINS
;
A
#
# COMPACT_ATOMS: atom_id res chain seq x y z
N MET A 1 -33.17 -28.29 -29.32
CA MET A 1 -32.39 -27.05 -29.13
C MET A 1 -32.71 -26.40 -27.79
N GLU A 2 -33.97 -26.08 -27.47
CA GLU A 2 -34.35 -25.44 -26.18
C GLU A 2 -33.95 -26.24 -24.92
N PHE A 3 -34.06 -27.56 -24.95
CA PHE A 3 -33.62 -28.43 -23.85
C PHE A 3 -32.10 -28.35 -23.59
N LEU A 4 -31.29 -28.19 -24.63
CA LEU A 4 -29.84 -28.03 -24.48
C LEU A 4 -29.48 -26.65 -23.91
N PHE A 5 -30.19 -25.60 -24.34
CA PHE A 5 -30.02 -24.24 -23.81
C PHE A 5 -30.40 -24.15 -22.33
N THR A 6 -31.49 -24.80 -21.92
CA THR A 6 -31.93 -24.82 -20.51
C THR A 6 -30.94 -25.58 -19.62
N ILE A 7 -30.41 -26.71 -20.06
CA ILE A 7 -29.34 -27.43 -19.35
C ILE A 7 -28.09 -26.55 -19.24
N LEU A 8 -27.66 -25.92 -20.33
CA LEU A 8 -26.47 -25.05 -20.31
C LEU A 8 -26.67 -23.86 -19.36
N ALA A 9 -27.84 -23.22 -19.37
CA ALA A 9 -28.16 -22.12 -18.47
C ALA A 9 -28.17 -22.55 -17.00
N ALA A 10 -28.74 -23.73 -16.70
CA ALA A 10 -28.73 -24.29 -15.34
C ALA A 10 -27.30 -24.62 -14.87
N LEU A 11 -26.46 -25.19 -15.73
CA LEU A 11 -25.05 -25.45 -15.42
C LEU A 11 -24.28 -24.16 -15.16
N ILE A 12 -24.48 -23.12 -15.97
CA ILE A 12 -23.89 -21.79 -15.75
C ILE A 12 -24.34 -21.23 -14.41
N LEU A 13 -25.63 -21.29 -14.09
CA LEU A 13 -26.17 -20.80 -12.83
C LEU A 13 -25.55 -21.52 -11.63
N ILE A 14 -25.45 -22.85 -11.67
CA ILE A 14 -24.82 -23.66 -10.61
C ILE A 14 -23.36 -23.25 -10.42
N VAL A 15 -22.60 -23.08 -11.51
CA VAL A 15 -21.20 -22.63 -11.45
C VAL A 15 -21.09 -21.23 -10.85
N VAL A 16 -21.96 -20.31 -11.25
CA VAL A 16 -21.97 -18.94 -10.72
C VAL A 16 -22.32 -18.93 -9.23
N LEU A 17 -23.35 -19.65 -8.82
CA LEU A 17 -23.74 -19.76 -7.41
C LEU A 17 -22.65 -20.42 -6.56
N GLY A 18 -21.99 -21.45 -7.10
CA GLY A 18 -20.83 -22.08 -6.47
C GLY A 18 -19.66 -21.11 -6.31
N LEU A 19 -19.36 -20.30 -7.33
CA LEU A 19 -18.28 -19.31 -7.24
C LEU A 19 -18.61 -18.20 -6.24
N VAL A 20 -19.85 -17.71 -6.23
CA VAL A 20 -20.32 -16.71 -5.26
C VAL A 20 -20.24 -17.26 -3.84
N SER A 21 -20.68 -18.51 -3.60
CA SER A 21 -20.64 -19.11 -2.27
C SER A 21 -19.20 -19.28 -1.76
N VAL A 22 -18.25 -19.67 -2.62
CA VAL A 22 -16.82 -19.73 -2.26
C VAL A 22 -16.28 -18.34 -1.92
N ILE A 23 -16.60 -17.30 -2.69
CA ILE A 23 -16.17 -15.92 -2.40
C ILE A 23 -16.74 -15.44 -1.06
N VAL A 24 -18.03 -15.66 -0.81
CA VAL A 24 -18.69 -15.26 0.44
C VAL A 24 -18.09 -16.01 1.63
N PHE A 25 -17.92 -17.34 1.51
CA PHE A 25 -17.31 -18.16 2.54
C PHE A 25 -15.87 -17.74 2.83
N GLU A 26 -15.06 -17.47 1.81
CA GLU A 26 -13.68 -17.02 1.97
C GLU A 26 -13.60 -15.61 2.56
N ALA A 27 -14.49 -14.70 2.16
CA ALA A 27 -14.58 -13.36 2.75
C ALA A 27 -14.94 -13.44 4.24
N TYR A 28 -15.88 -14.32 4.61
CA TYR A 28 -16.25 -14.61 6.00
C TYR A 28 -15.08 -15.24 6.76
N ARG A 29 -14.43 -16.27 6.20
CA ARG A 29 -13.27 -16.92 6.84
C ARG A 29 -12.16 -15.91 7.16
N ARG A 30 -11.89 -14.97 6.24
CA ARG A 30 -10.90 -13.92 6.43
C ARG A 30 -11.30 -12.84 7.43
N SER A 31 -12.58 -12.66 7.75
CA SER A 31 -12.96 -11.70 8.80
C SER A 31 -12.37 -12.09 10.15
N PHE A 32 -12.19 -13.39 10.41
CA PHE A 32 -11.60 -13.92 11.64
C PHE A 32 -10.08 -14.10 11.58
N ASN A 33 -9.51 -14.39 10.41
CA ASN A 33 -8.07 -14.61 10.23
C ASN A 33 -7.33 -13.40 9.65
N ASN A 34 -7.39 -12.27 10.36
CA ASN A 34 -6.78 -11.01 9.93
C ASN A 34 -5.65 -10.50 10.85
N ALA A 35 -4.98 -11.38 11.59
CA ALA A 35 -3.84 -11.00 12.43
C ALA A 35 -2.73 -10.29 11.61
N HIS A 36 -2.45 -9.03 11.94
CA HIS A 36 -1.34 -8.26 11.38
C HIS A 36 -0.05 -8.53 12.15
N VAL A 37 1.09 -8.12 11.58
CA VAL A 37 2.41 -8.45 12.13
C VAL A 37 2.83 -7.42 13.15
N ASP A 38 2.61 -7.60 14.43
CA ASP A 38 2.97 -6.53 15.38
C ASP A 38 4.45 -6.18 15.33
N ALA A 39 4.73 -4.87 15.19
CA ALA A 39 6.11 -4.43 15.21
C ALA A 39 6.64 -4.66 16.63
N PRO A 40 7.95 -4.94 16.78
CA PRO A 40 8.56 -4.94 18.09
C PRO A 40 8.24 -3.63 18.81
N ALA A 41 7.93 -3.71 20.10
CA ALA A 41 7.66 -2.53 20.92
C ALA A 41 8.86 -1.58 21.00
N ILE A 42 10.04 -2.03 20.56
CA ILE A 42 11.32 -1.40 20.72
C ILE A 42 12.15 -1.54 19.44
N PHE A 43 12.75 -0.45 19.00
CA PHE A 43 13.85 -0.39 18.04
C PHE A 43 15.18 -0.45 18.76
N GLU A 44 16.16 -1.15 18.20
CA GLU A 44 17.53 -1.10 18.69
C GLU A 44 18.34 -0.11 17.85
N ASP A 45 19.00 0.85 18.52
CA ASP A 45 19.97 1.73 17.86
C ASP A 45 21.25 0.93 17.55
N PRO A 46 21.61 0.72 16.27
CA PRO A 46 22.78 -0.09 15.91
C PRO A 46 24.12 0.51 16.35
N LYS A 47 24.16 1.78 16.79
CA LYS A 47 25.37 2.44 17.30
C LYS A 47 25.49 2.37 18.82
N SER A 48 24.39 2.62 19.53
CA SER A 48 24.40 2.71 20.99
C SER A 48 23.88 1.46 21.70
N LEU A 49 23.30 0.51 20.95
CA LEU A 49 22.54 -0.65 21.44
C LEU A 49 21.41 -0.26 22.41
N LYS A 50 21.04 1.02 22.44
CA LYS A 50 19.93 1.50 23.26
C LYS A 50 18.62 1.10 22.60
N GLN A 51 17.74 0.62 23.46
CA GLN A 51 16.34 0.37 23.14
C GLN A 51 15.59 1.70 23.04
N VAL A 52 14.96 1.94 21.90
CA VAL A 52 14.15 3.11 21.60
C VAL A 52 12.71 2.68 21.40
N PRO A 53 11.72 3.24 22.12
CA PRO A 53 10.33 2.87 21.95
C PRO A 53 9.86 3.01 20.50
N CYS A 54 9.07 2.04 20.04
CA CYS A 54 8.40 2.11 18.76
C CYS A 54 7.22 3.09 18.88
N PRO A 55 7.23 4.23 18.15
CA PRO A 55 6.14 5.18 18.21
C PRO A 55 4.92 4.60 17.51
N ASP A 56 3.76 5.13 17.87
CA ASP A 56 2.49 4.77 17.28
C ASP A 56 1.90 5.94 16.49
N ILE A 57 1.14 5.67 15.42
CA ILE A 57 0.42 6.68 14.65
C ILE A 57 -0.58 7.47 15.50
N PHE A 58 -1.05 6.89 16.60
CA PHE A 58 -1.93 7.53 17.57
C PHE A 58 -1.19 8.52 18.49
N ASP A 59 0.15 8.46 18.58
CA ASP A 59 0.95 9.46 19.29
C ASP A 59 0.93 10.82 18.57
N PRO A 60 1.15 11.94 19.29
CA PRO A 60 1.40 13.24 18.67
C PRO A 60 2.57 13.18 17.69
N ALA A 61 2.45 13.90 16.56
CA ALA A 61 3.52 13.99 15.58
C ALA A 61 4.78 14.64 16.21
N LYS A 62 5.95 14.07 15.91
CA LYS A 62 7.27 14.57 16.36
C LYS A 62 8.15 15.04 15.20
N LYS A 63 7.75 14.73 13.97
CA LYS A 63 8.40 15.15 12.73
C LYS A 63 7.36 15.77 11.81
N TYR A 64 7.79 16.66 10.94
CA TYR A 64 6.91 17.18 9.90
C TYR A 64 6.65 16.11 8.84
N LEU A 65 7.69 15.43 8.33
CA LEU A 65 7.58 14.41 7.29
C LEU A 65 8.11 13.04 7.73
N SER A 66 7.41 11.97 7.39
CA SER A 66 7.92 10.60 7.44
C SER A 66 7.89 9.98 6.06
N LEU A 67 9.02 9.44 5.59
CA LEU A 67 9.10 8.68 4.35
C LEU A 67 9.12 7.19 4.67
N ILE A 68 8.14 6.45 4.15
CA ILE A 68 7.99 5.02 4.34
C ILE A 68 8.47 4.32 3.08
N ILE A 69 9.54 3.54 3.21
CA ILE A 69 10.19 2.85 2.09
C ILE A 69 10.11 1.33 2.32
N PRO A 70 9.15 0.63 1.69
CA PRO A 70 9.11 -0.82 1.74
C PRO A 70 10.24 -1.43 0.90
N ALA A 71 10.94 -2.40 1.45
CA ALA A 71 12.06 -3.07 0.79
C ALA A 71 11.92 -4.60 0.87
N PHE A 72 12.07 -5.28 -0.27
CA PHE A 72 12.15 -6.73 -0.34
C PHE A 72 13.13 -7.15 -1.44
N ASN A 73 14.28 -7.69 -1.04
CA ASN A 73 15.38 -8.04 -1.93
C ASN A 73 15.81 -6.87 -2.84
N GLU A 74 16.16 -5.75 -2.21
CA GLU A 74 16.50 -4.48 -2.85
C GLU A 74 17.97 -4.09 -2.63
N GLU A 75 18.88 -5.04 -2.32
CA GLU A 75 20.26 -4.73 -1.90
C GLU A 75 21.02 -3.84 -2.90
N HIS A 76 20.71 -3.95 -4.19
CA HIS A 76 21.34 -3.19 -5.26
C HIS A 76 20.63 -1.85 -5.57
N ARG A 77 19.30 -1.77 -5.38
CA ARG A 77 18.51 -0.57 -5.74
C ARG A 77 18.36 0.40 -4.57
N LEU A 78 18.19 -0.13 -3.36
CA LEU A 78 17.98 0.64 -2.14
C LEU A 78 19.08 1.68 -1.86
N PRO A 79 20.39 1.39 -2.02
CA PRO A 79 21.44 2.38 -1.75
C PRO A 79 21.33 3.64 -2.60
N GLY A 80 21.02 3.50 -3.89
CA GLY A 80 20.87 4.61 -4.82
C GLY A 80 19.66 5.47 -4.48
N ALA A 81 18.50 4.83 -4.31
CA ALA A 81 17.24 5.51 -3.96
C ALA A 81 17.34 6.25 -2.62
N LEU A 82 17.93 5.63 -1.58
CA LEU A 82 18.13 6.27 -0.29
C LEU A 82 19.14 7.41 -0.35
N SER A 83 20.22 7.27 -1.12
CA SER A 83 21.22 8.34 -1.24
C SER A 83 20.63 9.59 -1.91
N GLU A 84 19.84 9.42 -2.98
CA GLU A 84 19.09 10.50 -3.62
C GLU A 84 18.11 11.17 -2.64
N THR A 85 17.32 10.35 -1.93
CA THR A 85 16.35 10.78 -0.92
C THR A 85 16.99 11.58 0.20
N MET A 86 18.05 11.05 0.81
CA MET A 86 18.75 11.71 1.92
C MET A 86 19.43 13.01 1.50
N ASN A 87 19.97 13.07 0.27
CA ASN A 87 20.55 14.30 -0.26
C ASN A 87 19.50 15.39 -0.46
N TYR A 88 18.32 15.05 -0.99
CA TYR A 88 17.21 15.99 -1.11
C TYR A 88 16.74 16.50 0.26
N LEU A 89 16.48 15.59 1.21
CA LEU A 89 15.96 15.96 2.53
C LEU A 89 16.93 16.84 3.32
N LYS A 90 18.24 16.55 3.24
CA LYS A 90 19.28 17.40 3.84
C LYS A 90 19.31 18.81 3.25
N LYS A 91 19.20 18.93 1.93
CA LYS A 91 19.14 20.25 1.27
C LYS A 91 17.91 21.03 1.72
N ARG A 92 16.77 20.36 1.87
CA ARG A 92 15.54 20.98 2.35
C ARG A 92 15.64 21.44 3.81
N GLU A 93 16.14 20.60 4.71
CA GLU A 93 16.41 20.97 6.12
C GLU A 93 17.44 22.10 6.25
N ALA A 94 18.44 22.15 5.36
CA ALA A 94 19.39 23.25 5.34
C ALA A 94 18.73 24.58 4.94
N LYS A 95 17.74 24.54 4.05
CA LYS A 95 16.98 25.71 3.57
C LYS A 95 15.89 26.16 4.56
N ASP A 96 15.26 25.22 5.25
CA ASP A 96 14.19 25.46 6.22
C ASP A 96 14.48 24.72 7.52
N LYS A 97 14.83 25.47 8.58
CA LYS A 97 15.17 24.91 9.89
C LYS A 97 13.97 24.33 10.65
N SER A 98 12.75 24.70 10.27
CA SER A 98 11.53 24.11 10.84
C SER A 98 11.21 22.74 10.23
N PHE A 99 11.75 22.46 9.04
CA PHE A 99 11.54 21.20 8.35
C PHE A 99 12.27 20.06 9.07
N SER A 100 11.49 19.18 9.69
CA SER A 100 11.97 17.96 10.33
C SER A 100 11.46 16.73 9.60
N TYR A 101 12.29 15.70 9.48
CA TYR A 101 11.94 14.50 8.73
C TYR A 101 12.48 13.24 9.38
N GLU A 102 11.90 12.10 8.97
CA GLU A 102 12.48 10.78 9.14
C GLU A 102 12.29 9.91 7.90
N VAL A 103 13.16 8.92 7.73
CA VAL A 103 13.05 7.85 6.73
C VAL A 103 12.92 6.51 7.47
N LEU A 104 11.85 5.79 7.20
CA LEU A 104 11.54 4.51 7.78
C LEU A 104 11.61 3.43 6.71
N ILE A 105 12.68 2.64 6.77
CA ILE A 105 12.91 1.51 5.87
C ILE A 105 12.19 0.29 6.47
N VAL A 106 11.31 -0.35 5.71
CA VAL A 106 10.59 -1.54 6.19
C VAL A 106 11.04 -2.74 5.37
N ASP A 107 11.89 -3.58 5.97
CA ASP A 107 12.33 -4.83 5.36
C ASP A 107 11.24 -5.90 5.51
N ASP A 108 10.67 -6.29 4.38
CA ASP A 108 9.63 -7.31 4.27
C ASP A 108 10.24 -8.72 4.24
N GLY A 109 11.17 -8.99 5.16
CA GLY A 109 11.83 -10.29 5.29
C GLY A 109 12.72 -10.66 4.11
N SER A 110 13.61 -9.75 3.70
CA SER A 110 14.56 -10.00 2.61
C SER A 110 15.53 -11.15 2.91
N ARG A 111 15.96 -11.82 1.84
CA ARG A 111 16.92 -12.94 1.87
C ARG A 111 18.32 -12.56 1.39
N ASP A 112 18.45 -11.36 0.82
CA ASP A 112 19.72 -10.78 0.36
C ASP A 112 20.31 -9.81 1.40
N GLY A 113 21.27 -8.99 0.99
CA GLY A 113 21.92 -7.98 1.82
C GLY A 113 21.07 -6.75 2.18
N THR A 114 19.78 -6.69 1.83
CA THR A 114 18.91 -5.51 2.08
C THR A 114 18.91 -5.06 3.53
N LYS A 115 18.85 -6.01 4.48
CA LYS A 115 18.86 -5.71 5.93
C LYS A 115 20.15 -4.99 6.34
N ARG A 116 21.30 -5.46 5.87
CA ARG A 116 22.61 -4.84 6.13
C ARG A 116 22.63 -3.41 5.60
N VAL A 117 22.20 -3.22 4.34
CA VAL A 117 22.12 -1.89 3.72
C VAL A 117 21.25 -0.96 4.57
N ALA A 118 20.06 -1.39 4.98
CA ALA A 118 19.18 -0.57 5.82
C ALA A 118 19.87 -0.16 7.14
N PHE A 119 20.52 -1.11 7.83
CA PHE A 119 21.27 -0.82 9.06
C PHE A 119 22.46 0.12 8.83
N ASP A 120 23.16 0.04 7.71
CA ASP A 120 24.25 0.96 7.39
C ASP A 120 23.75 2.40 7.25
N PHE A 121 22.56 2.60 6.68
CA PHE A 121 21.91 3.91 6.66
C PHE A 121 21.47 4.37 8.07
N VAL A 122 20.89 3.50 8.89
CA VAL A 122 20.56 3.84 10.29
C VAL A 122 21.83 4.27 11.05
N LYS A 123 22.92 3.52 10.93
CA LYS A 123 24.21 3.88 11.52
C LYS A 123 24.69 5.23 10.98
N LYS A 124 24.68 5.44 9.67
CA LYS A 124 25.22 6.66 9.05
C LYS A 124 24.48 7.93 9.48
N TYR A 125 23.15 7.89 9.58
CA TYR A 125 22.33 9.09 9.81
C TYR A 125 21.74 9.19 11.22
N GLY A 126 21.80 8.12 12.01
CA GLY A 126 21.25 8.04 13.37
C GLY A 126 19.76 7.72 13.40
N VAL A 127 19.30 7.08 14.48
CA VAL A 127 17.92 6.61 14.68
C VAL A 127 16.87 7.74 14.69
N ASP A 128 17.28 8.98 14.90
CA ASP A 128 16.35 10.11 14.79
C ASP A 128 15.96 10.42 13.33
N LYS A 129 16.87 10.18 12.37
CA LYS A 129 16.66 10.48 10.94
C LYS A 129 16.31 9.26 10.11
N VAL A 130 16.90 8.11 10.42
CA VAL A 130 16.66 6.87 9.67
C VAL A 130 16.41 5.74 10.65
N ARG A 131 15.32 5.00 10.43
CA ARG A 131 14.95 3.81 11.22
C ARG A 131 14.67 2.65 10.29
N ALA A 132 14.81 1.43 10.81
CA ALA A 132 14.49 0.20 10.09
C ALA A 132 13.53 -0.66 10.90
N ILE A 133 12.46 -1.14 10.25
CA ILE A 133 11.56 -2.18 10.77
C ILE A 133 11.87 -3.47 10.01
N LEU A 134 12.13 -4.56 10.72
CA LEU A 134 12.31 -5.88 10.11
C LEU A 134 11.09 -6.74 10.39
N LEU A 135 10.37 -7.17 9.35
CA LEU A 135 9.20 -8.04 9.52
C LEU A 135 9.57 -9.52 9.72
N GLY A 136 10.83 -9.88 9.50
CA GLY A 136 11.37 -11.23 9.70
C GLY A 136 11.00 -12.23 8.60
N LYS A 137 9.79 -12.15 8.05
CA LYS A 137 9.32 -12.91 6.89
C LYS A 137 8.60 -12.00 5.90
N ASN A 138 8.50 -12.45 4.65
CA ASN A 138 7.77 -11.70 3.63
C ASN A 138 6.26 -11.76 3.87
N HIS A 139 5.67 -10.60 4.09
CA HIS A 139 4.25 -10.36 4.28
C HIS A 139 3.62 -9.56 3.14
N GLY A 140 4.42 -9.07 2.20
CA GLY A 140 3.96 -8.27 1.08
C GLY A 140 4.10 -6.77 1.32
N LYS A 141 4.16 -6.04 0.20
CA LYS A 141 4.31 -4.59 0.16
C LYS A 141 3.24 -3.87 1.00
N GLY A 142 2.00 -4.36 0.97
CA GLY A 142 0.89 -3.75 1.72
C GLY A 142 1.12 -3.79 3.24
N GLU A 143 1.56 -4.93 3.79
CA GLU A 143 1.88 -5.03 5.22
C GLU A 143 3.12 -4.21 5.59
N ALA A 144 4.15 -4.21 4.75
CA ALA A 144 5.35 -3.38 4.96
C ALA A 144 5.00 -1.89 5.02
N ILE A 145 4.19 -1.40 4.08
CA ILE A 145 3.72 0.00 4.10
C ILE A 145 2.85 0.25 5.33
N ARG A 146 1.87 -0.62 5.60
CA ARG A 146 0.99 -0.49 6.77
C ARG A 146 1.81 -0.36 8.05
N LYS A 147 2.82 -1.20 8.25
CA LYS A 147 3.69 -1.15 9.43
C LYS A 147 4.52 0.13 9.47
N GLY A 148 5.09 0.55 8.34
CA GLY A 148 5.78 1.83 8.27
C GLY A 148 4.88 3.02 8.61
N MET A 149 3.65 3.03 8.10
CA MET A 149 2.68 4.08 8.37
C MET A 149 2.30 4.12 9.86
N LEU A 150 1.92 2.96 10.43
CA LEU A 150 1.49 2.85 11.83
C LEU A 150 2.59 3.19 12.84
N HIS A 151 3.87 3.12 12.46
CA HIS A 151 5.01 3.41 13.35
C HIS A 151 5.81 4.65 12.95
N SER A 152 5.16 5.57 12.23
CA SER A 152 5.74 6.84 11.80
C SER A 152 5.43 8.01 12.75
N ARG A 153 6.31 9.01 12.76
CA ARG A 153 6.26 10.19 13.65
C ARG A 153 5.82 11.46 12.91
N GLY A 154 5.56 11.38 11.61
CA GLY A 154 5.26 12.51 10.72
C GLY A 154 3.85 13.07 10.88
N GLU A 155 3.71 14.38 10.65
CA GLU A 155 2.42 15.02 10.34
C GLU A 155 1.95 14.64 8.92
N LEU A 156 2.89 14.61 7.99
CA LEU A 156 2.74 14.07 6.64
C LEU A 156 3.55 12.79 6.52
N LEU A 157 2.96 11.80 5.85
CA LEU A 157 3.52 10.50 5.61
C LEU A 157 3.58 10.25 4.11
N LEU A 158 4.77 10.01 3.57
CA LEU A 158 5.00 9.73 2.16
C LEU A 158 5.40 8.27 1.99
N MET A 159 4.61 7.53 1.23
CA MET A 159 5.04 6.25 0.67
C MET A 159 5.95 6.51 -0.53
N LEU A 160 7.12 5.85 -0.55
CA LEU A 160 8.10 5.94 -1.63
C LEU A 160 8.72 4.55 -1.90
N ASP A 161 8.69 4.10 -3.15
CA ASP A 161 9.29 2.82 -3.54
C ASP A 161 10.83 2.85 -3.47
N ALA A 162 11.42 1.71 -3.11
CA ALA A 162 12.87 1.54 -2.93
C ALA A 162 13.68 1.50 -4.24
N ASP A 163 13.03 1.57 -5.40
CA ASP A 163 13.65 1.42 -6.72
C ASP A 163 14.07 2.75 -7.37
N GLY A 164 13.69 3.89 -6.79
CA GLY A 164 13.98 5.22 -7.31
C GLY A 164 13.21 5.58 -8.59
N ALA A 165 12.15 4.83 -8.93
CA ALA A 165 11.37 5.07 -10.15
C ALA A 165 10.66 6.43 -10.15
N THR A 166 10.24 6.91 -8.96
CA THR A 166 9.66 8.25 -8.80
C THR A 166 10.67 9.19 -8.15
N LYS A 167 10.78 10.40 -8.67
CA LYS A 167 11.71 11.39 -8.15
C LYS A 167 11.22 11.98 -6.83
N VAL A 168 12.04 11.87 -5.78
CA VAL A 168 11.74 12.41 -4.43
C VAL A 168 11.43 13.91 -4.46
N THR A 169 11.99 14.65 -5.43
CA THR A 169 11.74 16.08 -5.63
C THR A 169 10.28 16.42 -5.90
N ASP A 170 9.48 15.47 -6.42
CA ASP A 170 8.06 15.69 -6.66
C ASP A 170 7.21 15.65 -5.38
N LEU A 171 7.80 15.37 -4.21
CA LEU A 171 7.06 15.38 -2.95
C LEU A 171 6.43 16.74 -2.65
N GLU A 172 7.09 17.84 -3.05
CA GLU A 172 6.59 19.19 -2.85
C GLU A 172 5.29 19.42 -3.64
N LYS A 173 5.11 18.74 -4.78
CA LYS A 173 3.87 18.84 -5.56
C LYS A 173 2.70 18.26 -4.78
N LEU A 174 2.87 17.07 -4.19
CA LEU A 174 1.82 16.42 -3.38
C LEU A 174 1.53 17.25 -2.12
N GLU A 175 2.59 17.66 -1.42
CA GLU A 175 2.51 18.49 -0.23
C GLU A 175 1.74 19.79 -0.47
N ASN A 176 2.08 20.53 -1.53
CA ASN A 176 1.42 21.79 -1.86
C ASN A 176 -0.08 21.60 -2.14
N GLN A 177 -0.47 20.49 -2.78
CA GLN A 177 -1.88 20.19 -3.03
C GLN A 177 -2.64 19.86 -1.74
N ILE A 178 -2.04 19.09 -0.83
CA ILE A 178 -2.64 18.82 0.49
C ILE A 178 -2.83 20.14 1.25
N HIS A 179 -1.81 21.00 1.31
CA HIS A 179 -1.90 22.31 1.97
C HIS A 179 -2.94 23.23 1.33
N ALA A 180 -3.11 23.18 0.00
CA ALA A 180 -4.11 23.98 -0.69
C ALA A 180 -5.54 23.54 -0.31
N VAL A 181 -5.79 22.23 -0.21
CA VAL A 181 -7.10 21.69 0.18
C VAL A 181 -7.37 21.92 1.66
N ALA A 182 -6.39 21.62 2.53
CA ALA A 182 -6.53 21.82 3.97
C ALA A 182 -6.89 23.28 4.33
N ARG A 183 -6.27 24.26 3.65
CA ARG A 183 -6.60 25.69 3.82
C ARG A 183 -8.00 26.06 3.34
N LYS A 184 -8.53 25.39 2.30
CA LYS A 184 -9.90 25.63 1.80
C LYS A 184 -10.94 25.09 2.76
N GLU A 185 -10.76 23.86 3.26
CA GLU A 185 -11.64 23.24 4.27
C GLU A 185 -11.73 24.13 5.52
N HIS A 186 -10.58 24.60 6.04
CA HIS A 186 -10.56 25.45 7.23
C HIS A 186 -11.26 26.81 7.05
N ARG A 187 -11.23 27.38 5.84
CA ARG A 187 -11.94 28.62 5.52
C ARG A 187 -13.46 28.43 5.41
N GLY A 188 -13.92 27.22 5.08
CA GLY A 188 -15.35 26.88 5.06
C GLY A 188 -15.97 26.80 6.46
N ASP A 189 -15.17 26.41 7.46
CA ASP A 189 -15.63 26.18 8.83
C ASP A 189 -15.46 27.39 9.78
N SER A 190 -14.75 28.45 9.36
CA SER A 190 -14.35 29.54 10.26
C SER A 190 -15.18 30.82 10.09
N ALA A 191 -16.39 30.81 10.67
CA ALA A 191 -16.98 31.99 11.33
C ALA A 191 -16.60 32.05 12.83
N ALA A 192 -15.84 31.07 13.34
CA ALA A 192 -15.33 31.05 14.70
C ALA A 192 -13.79 31.18 14.69
N CYS A 193 -13.32 32.27 15.28
CA CYS A 193 -11.91 32.53 15.56
C CYS A 193 -11.37 31.48 16.55
N ASP A 194 -10.13 31.04 16.30
CA ASP A 194 -9.22 30.46 17.29
C ASP A 194 -9.37 28.96 17.62
N THR A 195 -8.84 28.11 16.72
CA THR A 195 -8.10 26.89 17.11
C THR A 195 -6.93 26.70 16.14
N THR A 196 -5.76 26.35 16.67
CA THR A 196 -4.51 26.19 15.91
C THR A 196 -4.69 25.16 14.78
N PHE A 197 -4.79 25.63 13.53
CA PHE A 197 -4.88 24.78 12.34
C PHE A 197 -3.67 23.83 12.27
N LYS A 198 -3.92 22.52 12.37
CA LYS A 198 -2.92 21.47 12.21
C LYS A 198 -3.26 20.58 11.03
N ILE A 199 -2.38 20.55 10.04
CA ILE A 199 -2.53 19.68 8.86
C ILE A 199 -2.62 18.20 9.21
N SER A 200 -2.01 17.79 10.33
CA SER A 200 -2.06 16.42 10.84
C SER A 200 -3.47 15.94 11.18
N ASP A 201 -4.39 16.85 11.47
CA ASP A 201 -5.71 16.51 12.02
C ASP A 201 -6.78 16.44 10.93
N ILE A 202 -6.51 17.01 9.74
CA ILE A 202 -7.44 17.02 8.61
C ILE A 202 -7.13 15.86 7.66
N PRO A 203 -8.06 14.91 7.46
CA PRO A 203 -7.78 13.72 6.67
C PRO A 203 -7.81 14.04 5.18
N ILE A 204 -6.63 14.13 4.57
CA ILE A 204 -6.42 14.35 3.12
C ILE A 204 -5.33 13.40 2.62
N VAL A 205 -5.46 12.97 1.37
CA VAL A 205 -4.51 12.10 0.67
C VAL A 205 -4.18 12.66 -0.71
N ALA A 206 -2.92 12.56 -1.13
CA ALA A 206 -2.47 12.89 -2.49
C ALA A 206 -1.77 11.71 -3.12
N PHE A 207 -2.24 11.27 -4.29
CA PHE A 207 -1.66 10.20 -5.09
C PHE A 207 -0.85 10.80 -6.24
N GLY A 208 0.40 10.38 -6.37
CA GLY A 208 1.16 10.57 -7.59
C GLY A 208 0.49 9.87 -8.76
N SER A 209 0.60 10.45 -9.96
CA SER A 209 0.02 9.90 -11.17
C SER A 209 0.97 9.95 -12.34
N ARG A 210 1.05 8.81 -13.04
CA ARG A 210 1.80 8.60 -14.28
C ARG A 210 0.90 8.64 -15.51
N ALA A 211 -0.40 8.95 -15.35
CA ALA A 211 -1.37 8.91 -16.45
C ALA A 211 -0.94 9.77 -17.66
N HIS A 212 -0.28 10.91 -17.41
CA HIS A 212 0.26 11.79 -18.45
C HIS A 212 1.41 11.17 -19.26
N LEU A 213 2.12 10.17 -18.71
CA LEU A 213 3.15 9.40 -19.41
C LEU A 213 2.52 8.24 -20.20
N GLU A 214 1.44 7.66 -19.68
CA GLU A 214 0.70 6.59 -20.37
C GLU A 214 0.11 7.07 -21.69
N GLU A 215 -0.46 8.28 -21.72
CA GLU A 215 -1.00 8.87 -22.95
C GLU A 215 0.05 8.93 -24.08
N LYS A 216 1.31 9.22 -23.74
CA LYS A 216 2.43 9.21 -24.69
C LYS A 216 2.87 7.80 -25.09
N ALA A 217 2.71 6.82 -24.21
CA ALA A 217 3.16 5.44 -24.41
C ALA A 217 2.11 4.53 -25.11
N ILE A 218 0.82 4.88 -25.08
CA ILE A 218 -0.26 4.09 -25.71
C ILE A 218 -0.05 3.95 -27.22
N ALA A 219 0.50 4.97 -27.88
CA ALA A 219 0.73 5.00 -29.32
C ALA A 219 1.73 3.94 -29.83
N THR A 220 2.57 3.39 -28.94
CA THR A 220 3.66 2.45 -29.32
C THR A 220 3.48 1.05 -28.72
N ARG A 221 2.45 0.81 -27.92
CA ARG A 221 2.23 -0.45 -27.18
C ARG A 221 1.40 -1.47 -27.97
N LYS A 222 1.69 -2.76 -27.75
CA LYS A 222 0.90 -3.88 -28.30
C LYS A 222 -0.56 -3.81 -27.82
N TRP A 223 -1.51 -4.06 -28.72
CA TRP A 223 -2.95 -3.90 -28.50
C TRP A 223 -3.50 -4.65 -27.27
N TYR A 224 -2.99 -5.86 -26.98
CA TYR A 224 -3.45 -6.65 -25.83
C TYR A 224 -3.12 -5.99 -24.49
N ARG A 225 -2.04 -5.20 -24.41
CA ARG A 225 -1.71 -4.46 -23.18
C ARG A 225 -2.73 -3.36 -22.94
N ASN A 226 -3.22 -2.71 -24.00
CA ASN A 226 -4.28 -1.70 -23.91
C ASN A 226 -5.61 -2.33 -23.50
N PHE A 227 -5.93 -3.53 -24.03
CA PHE A 227 -7.12 -4.29 -23.61
C PHE A 227 -7.06 -4.66 -22.12
N LEU A 228 -5.95 -5.24 -21.67
CA LEU A 228 -5.76 -5.62 -20.26
C LEU A 228 -5.81 -4.41 -19.31
N MET A 229 -5.22 -3.29 -19.72
CA MET A 229 -5.28 -2.03 -18.98
C MET A 229 -6.73 -1.56 -18.85
N LYS A 230 -7.48 -1.43 -19.96
CA LYS A 230 -8.91 -1.06 -19.93
C LYS A 230 -9.74 -1.99 -19.04
N GLY A 231 -9.48 -3.30 -19.10
CA GLY A 231 -10.10 -4.28 -18.22
C GLY A 231 -9.79 -4.01 -16.73
N PHE A 232 -8.53 -3.74 -16.39
CA PHE A 232 -8.13 -3.37 -15.03
C PHE A 232 -8.84 -2.09 -14.55
N HIS A 233 -8.90 -1.04 -15.39
CA HIS A 233 -9.64 0.18 -15.03
C HIS A 233 -11.12 -0.08 -14.77
N LEU A 234 -11.76 -0.95 -15.56
CA LEU A 234 -13.15 -1.34 -15.33
C LEU A 234 -13.31 -2.06 -13.98
N VAL A 235 -12.40 -2.97 -13.64
CA VAL A 235 -12.45 -3.68 -12.36
C VAL A 235 -12.27 -2.72 -11.19
N VAL A 236 -11.28 -1.82 -11.26
CA VAL A 236 -11.06 -0.79 -10.22
C VAL A 236 -12.28 0.12 -10.07
N LEU A 237 -12.89 0.52 -11.19
CA LEU A 237 -14.12 1.31 -11.20
C LEU A 237 -15.26 0.56 -10.50
N LEU A 238 -15.44 -0.73 -10.77
CA LEU A 238 -16.50 -1.54 -10.16
C LEU A 238 -16.24 -1.79 -8.67
N THR A 239 -14.99 -1.90 -8.24
CA THR A 239 -14.64 -2.24 -6.84
C THR A 239 -14.55 -1.01 -5.95
N ALA A 240 -13.76 -0.02 -6.35
CA ALA A 240 -13.43 1.18 -5.59
C ALA A 240 -14.11 2.45 -6.12
N GLY A 241 -14.80 2.41 -7.27
CA GLY A 241 -15.51 3.54 -7.86
C GLY A 241 -14.62 4.52 -8.66
N PRO A 242 -15.20 5.60 -9.23
CA PRO A 242 -14.49 6.55 -10.11
C PRO A 242 -13.63 7.57 -9.35
N GLY A 243 -12.74 8.29 -10.04
CA GLY A 243 -12.11 9.51 -9.50
C GLY A 243 -10.59 9.48 -9.31
N ILE A 244 -9.93 8.35 -9.59
CA ILE A 244 -8.46 8.26 -9.65
C ILE A 244 -8.07 7.49 -10.92
N ARG A 245 -7.23 8.09 -11.76
CA ARG A 245 -6.78 7.46 -13.01
C ARG A 245 -5.63 6.49 -12.77
N ASP A 246 -4.58 6.91 -12.06
CA ASP A 246 -3.46 6.05 -11.67
C ASP A 246 -3.55 5.64 -10.19
N THR A 247 -4.14 4.47 -9.94
CA THR A 247 -4.20 3.92 -8.58
C THR A 247 -2.88 3.28 -8.16
N GLN A 248 -2.02 2.92 -9.11
CA GLN A 248 -0.89 2.02 -8.94
C GLN A 248 0.44 2.72 -8.66
N CYS A 249 0.47 4.05 -8.70
CA CYS A 249 1.68 4.80 -8.40
C CYS A 249 2.12 4.57 -6.95
N GLY A 250 3.37 4.15 -6.75
CA GLY A 250 3.93 3.93 -5.42
C GLY A 250 4.32 5.20 -4.67
N PHE A 251 3.94 6.39 -5.17
CA PHE A 251 4.27 7.69 -4.60
C PHE A 251 2.99 8.36 -4.08
N LYS A 252 2.73 8.22 -2.78
CA LYS A 252 1.45 8.63 -2.17
C LYS A 252 1.70 9.31 -0.83
N MET A 253 1.12 10.48 -0.64
CA MET A 253 1.24 11.26 0.59
C MET A 253 -0.08 11.28 1.36
N PHE A 254 0.02 11.11 2.67
CA PHE A 254 -1.10 11.03 3.59
C PHE A 254 -0.87 12.03 4.73
N THR A 255 -1.92 12.72 5.13
CA THR A 255 -1.96 13.36 6.45
C THR A 255 -2.01 12.30 7.55
N ARG A 256 -1.51 12.62 8.75
CA ARG A 256 -1.50 11.70 9.89
C ARG A 256 -2.90 11.17 10.22
N SER A 257 -3.92 12.02 10.25
CA SER A 257 -5.31 11.62 10.48
C SER A 257 -5.86 10.67 9.40
N ALA A 258 -5.55 10.92 8.11
CA ALA A 258 -5.90 9.99 7.04
C ALA A 258 -5.17 8.65 7.21
N ALA A 259 -3.87 8.67 7.52
CA ALA A 259 -3.08 7.47 7.75
C ALA A 259 -3.64 6.62 8.91
N ARG A 260 -4.04 7.26 10.03
CA ARG A 260 -4.69 6.58 11.17
C ARG A 260 -5.93 5.81 10.74
N LYS A 261 -6.82 6.43 9.95
CA LYS A 261 -8.05 5.79 9.47
C LYS A 261 -7.78 4.68 8.46
N LEU A 262 -6.89 4.92 7.52
CA LEU A 262 -6.65 4.00 6.39
C LEU A 262 -5.86 2.77 6.84
N PHE A 263 -4.70 2.96 7.46
CA PHE A 263 -3.77 1.85 7.73
C PHE A 263 -4.17 0.99 8.94
N THR A 264 -5.07 1.46 9.79
CA THR A 264 -5.69 0.60 10.82
C THR A 264 -6.77 -0.31 10.24
N ASN A 265 -7.38 0.07 9.11
CA ASN A 265 -8.49 -0.64 8.47
C ASN A 265 -8.10 -1.46 7.24
N ILE A 266 -6.90 -1.25 6.66
CA ILE A 266 -6.38 -2.10 5.58
C ILE A 266 -6.29 -3.55 6.01
N ARG A 267 -6.78 -4.45 5.17
CA ARG A 267 -6.74 -5.91 5.38
C ARG A 267 -5.92 -6.63 4.33
N LEU A 268 -5.70 -6.02 3.16
CA LEU A 268 -4.89 -6.64 2.10
C LEU A 268 -3.39 -6.46 2.38
N LYS A 269 -2.77 -7.53 2.90
CA LYS A 269 -1.35 -7.60 3.30
C LYS A 269 -0.43 -8.04 2.15
N ARG A 270 -0.80 -9.19 1.58
CA ARG A 270 -0.17 -10.04 0.55
C ARG A 270 -1.29 -10.75 -0.21
N PHE A 271 -1.02 -11.30 -1.40
CA PHE A 271 -1.55 -12.63 -1.72
C PHE A 271 -0.46 -13.69 -1.64
N GLY A 272 -0.87 -14.80 -1.05
CA GLY A 272 -0.06 -15.94 -0.69
C GLY A 272 -0.55 -16.40 0.67
N VAL A 273 -1.54 -17.30 0.68
CA VAL A 273 -1.76 -18.21 1.80
C VAL A 273 -0.42 -18.91 2.01
N TYR A 274 0.40 -18.40 2.92
CA TYR A 274 1.28 -19.30 3.65
C TYR A 274 0.33 -20.04 4.56
N TYR A 275 0.04 -21.29 4.23
CA TYR A 275 -0.31 -22.24 5.28
C TYR A 275 0.80 -22.12 6.30
N GLN A 276 0.47 -21.57 7.47
CA GLN A 276 1.32 -21.64 8.63
C GLN A 276 1.27 -23.09 9.09
N THR A 277 2.02 -23.98 8.41
CA THR A 277 2.24 -25.35 8.89
C THR A 277 3.25 -25.29 10.03
N HIS A 278 2.78 -24.81 11.18
CA HIS A 278 3.31 -25.19 12.49
C HIS A 278 2.25 -25.89 13.35
N ALA A 279 1.15 -26.33 12.75
CA ALA A 279 0.30 -27.37 13.32
C ALA A 279 0.24 -28.53 12.33
N GLN A 280 0.87 -29.65 12.68
CA GLN A 280 0.59 -30.95 12.09
C GLN A 280 -0.91 -31.22 12.24
N PHE A 281 -1.70 -30.98 11.20
CA PHE A 281 -3.03 -31.56 11.08
C PHE A 281 -3.20 -32.12 9.67
N GLN A 282 -3.33 -33.44 9.60
CA GLN A 282 -3.55 -34.26 8.43
C GLN A 282 -4.81 -33.81 7.67
N ILE A 283 -4.64 -33.00 6.63
CA ILE A 283 -5.65 -32.87 5.57
C ILE A 283 -4.93 -33.03 4.23
N GLU A 284 -4.37 -34.22 4.02
CA GLU A 284 -4.14 -34.73 2.67
C GLU A 284 -5.42 -35.46 2.23
N TYR A 285 -5.76 -35.37 0.94
CA TYR A 285 -6.85 -36.11 0.25
C TYR A 285 -8.27 -35.50 0.20
N SER A 286 -8.41 -34.19 0.05
CA SER A 286 -9.65 -33.58 -0.49
C SER A 286 -9.40 -32.99 -1.88
N MET A 287 -10.31 -33.23 -2.83
CA MET A 287 -10.31 -32.62 -4.17
C MET A 287 -10.26 -31.08 -4.12
N TYR A 288 -10.76 -30.47 -3.03
CA TYR A 288 -10.63 -29.03 -2.75
C TYR A 288 -9.18 -28.61 -2.45
N GLY A 289 -8.38 -29.47 -1.81
CA GLY A 289 -6.97 -29.22 -1.51
C GLY A 289 -6.10 -29.18 -2.77
N MET A 290 -6.40 -30.01 -3.77
CA MET A 290 -5.75 -29.97 -5.09
C MET A 290 -6.13 -28.73 -5.90
N PHE A 291 -7.37 -28.28 -5.81
CA PHE A 291 -7.80 -27.07 -6.53
C PHE A 291 -7.18 -25.80 -5.92
N LEU A 292 -7.06 -25.73 -4.59
CA LEU A 292 -6.32 -24.66 -3.92
C LEU A 292 -4.81 -24.71 -4.19
N SER A 293 -4.20 -25.91 -4.26
CA SER A 293 -2.76 -26.03 -4.48
C SER A 293 -2.32 -25.56 -5.87
N LEU A 294 -3.16 -25.81 -6.90
CA LEU A 294 -2.94 -25.32 -8.27
C LEU A 294 -3.03 -23.79 -8.39
N ILE A 295 -3.83 -23.12 -7.55
CA ILE A 295 -3.94 -21.65 -7.51
C ILE A 295 -2.77 -21.03 -6.72
N THR A 296 -2.18 -21.76 -5.77
CA THR A 296 -1.09 -21.25 -4.91
C THR A 296 0.31 -21.23 -5.54
N LEU A 297 0.50 -21.79 -6.74
CA LEU A 297 1.85 -22.00 -7.31
C LEU A 297 2.49 -20.79 -8.03
N SER A 298 1.99 -19.57 -7.80
CA SER A 298 2.58 -18.34 -8.37
C SER A 298 2.95 -17.32 -7.29
N ALA A 299 4.09 -17.54 -6.65
CA ALA A 299 4.56 -16.83 -5.46
C ALA A 299 5.18 -15.44 -5.72
N SER A 300 4.97 -14.78 -6.86
CA SER A 300 5.59 -13.47 -7.14
C SER A 300 4.64 -12.29 -7.32
N ILE A 301 3.32 -12.47 -7.14
CA ILE A 301 2.40 -11.53 -7.80
C ILE A 301 1.11 -11.24 -7.05
N SER A 302 1.06 -10.05 -6.44
CA SER A 302 -0.17 -9.29 -6.10
C SER A 302 0.19 -7.98 -5.37
N ARG A 303 1.15 -7.21 -5.90
CA ARG A 303 1.53 -5.90 -5.31
C ARG A 303 0.42 -4.82 -5.38
N TRP A 304 -0.65 -5.05 -6.14
CA TRP A 304 -1.54 -3.97 -6.64
C TRP A 304 -2.90 -3.83 -5.94
N CYS A 305 -3.44 -4.85 -5.26
CA CYS A 305 -4.81 -4.77 -4.71
C CYS A 305 -4.91 -3.86 -3.49
N PHE A 306 -3.82 -3.74 -2.72
CA PHE A 306 -3.70 -2.82 -1.59
C PHE A 306 -3.98 -1.37 -2.00
N ASP A 307 -3.51 -0.96 -3.17
CA ASP A 307 -3.75 0.39 -3.68
C ASP A 307 -5.23 0.64 -3.99
N VAL A 308 -5.95 -0.39 -4.44
CA VAL A 308 -7.39 -0.32 -4.71
C VAL A 308 -8.19 -0.29 -3.41
N GLU A 309 -7.77 -1.06 -2.39
CA GLU A 309 -8.34 -1.00 -1.05
C GLU A 309 -8.18 0.39 -0.43
N LEU A 310 -7.03 1.03 -0.59
CA LEU A 310 -6.81 2.41 -0.17
C LEU A 310 -7.85 3.36 -0.79
N VAL A 311 -8.09 3.26 -2.11
CA VAL A 311 -9.11 4.09 -2.78
C VAL A 311 -10.51 3.82 -2.23
N PHE A 312 -10.84 2.54 -2.02
CA PHE A 312 -12.11 2.15 -1.43
C PHE A 312 -12.30 2.77 -0.03
N LEU A 313 -11.31 2.64 0.84
CA LEU A 313 -11.35 3.17 2.21
C LEU A 313 -11.37 4.70 2.24
N CYS A 314 -10.62 5.38 1.37
CA CYS A 314 -10.68 6.83 1.25
C CYS A 314 -12.12 7.30 0.98
N LYS A 315 -12.82 6.62 0.06
CA LYS A 315 -14.23 6.95 -0.22
C LYS A 315 -15.17 6.62 0.91
N TRP A 316 -14.98 5.47 1.55
CA TRP A 316 -15.76 5.06 2.71
C TRP A 316 -15.70 6.13 3.81
N PHE A 317 -14.50 6.63 4.11
CA PHE A 317 -14.28 7.68 5.11
C PHE A 317 -14.49 9.11 4.60
N ARG A 318 -14.90 9.29 3.32
CA ARG A 318 -15.02 10.59 2.65
C ARG A 318 -13.75 11.45 2.73
N ILE A 319 -12.59 10.82 2.65
CA ILE A 319 -11.27 11.46 2.63
C ILE A 319 -11.01 11.98 1.22
N PRO A 320 -10.75 13.28 1.02
CA PRO A 320 -10.35 13.82 -0.28
C PRO A 320 -9.08 13.15 -0.80
N VAL A 321 -9.14 12.68 -2.05
CA VAL A 321 -7.99 12.10 -2.75
C VAL A 321 -7.63 12.99 -3.93
N LEU A 322 -6.41 13.52 -3.91
CA LEU A 322 -5.87 14.42 -4.93
C LEU A 322 -4.98 13.63 -5.88
N GLU A 323 -5.16 13.79 -7.19
CA GLU A 323 -4.30 13.16 -8.18
C GLU A 323 -3.28 14.18 -8.70
N VAL A 324 -1.98 13.88 -8.58
CA VAL A 324 -0.88 14.83 -8.85
C VAL A 324 0.12 14.22 -9.82
N SER A 325 0.38 14.88 -10.94
CA SER A 325 1.34 14.39 -11.94
C SER A 325 2.77 14.36 -11.41
N VAL A 326 3.42 13.20 -11.49
CA VAL A 326 4.80 12.98 -11.04
C VAL A 326 5.70 12.44 -12.14
N ASN A 327 6.96 12.85 -12.11
CA ASN A 327 8.00 12.33 -12.97
C ASN A 327 8.31 10.89 -12.57
N TRP A 328 8.26 10.01 -13.55
CA TRP A 328 8.50 8.58 -13.37
C TRP A 328 9.39 8.05 -14.48
N SER A 329 10.36 7.22 -14.13
CA SER A 329 11.25 6.53 -15.06
C SER A 329 11.08 5.03 -14.98
N GLU A 330 11.12 4.35 -16.12
CA GLU A 330 11.04 2.90 -16.18
C GLU A 330 12.31 2.26 -15.62
N ILE A 331 12.16 1.44 -14.58
CA ILE A 331 13.23 0.64 -14.02
C ILE A 331 13.25 -0.73 -14.71
N PRO A 332 14.37 -1.15 -15.33
CA PRO A 332 14.49 -2.44 -16.00
C PRO A 332 14.13 -3.62 -15.07
N GLY A 333 13.41 -4.61 -15.61
CA GLY A 333 13.03 -5.82 -14.86
C GLY A 333 11.63 -5.77 -14.21
N SER A 334 10.95 -4.63 -14.20
CA SER A 334 9.57 -4.52 -13.73
C SER A 334 8.56 -4.89 -14.83
N LYS A 335 8.23 -6.19 -14.95
CA LYS A 335 7.19 -6.66 -15.88
C LYS A 335 6.00 -7.22 -15.12
N VAL A 336 4.79 -6.84 -15.55
CA VAL A 336 3.55 -7.47 -15.08
C VAL A 336 3.52 -8.90 -15.60
N ASN A 337 3.47 -9.87 -14.68
CA ASN A 337 3.30 -11.27 -15.01
C ASN A 337 1.79 -11.55 -15.22
N LEU A 338 1.40 -11.91 -16.44
CA LEU A 338 -0.01 -12.12 -16.80
C LEU A 338 -0.69 -13.24 -15.99
N LEU A 339 0.08 -14.20 -15.48
CA LEU A 339 -0.44 -15.28 -14.64
C LEU A 339 -0.99 -14.78 -13.29
N SER A 340 -0.75 -13.53 -12.91
CA SER A 340 -1.28 -12.95 -11.67
C SER A 340 -2.68 -12.39 -11.75
N ILE A 341 -3.18 -12.18 -12.96
CA ILE A 341 -4.44 -11.48 -13.19
C ILE A 341 -5.61 -12.20 -12.47
N PRO A 342 -5.75 -13.54 -12.54
CA PRO A 342 -6.83 -14.23 -11.82
C PRO A 342 -6.78 -14.01 -10.31
N ASN A 343 -5.60 -14.08 -9.70
CA ASN A 343 -5.43 -13.86 -8.26
C ASN A 343 -5.77 -12.43 -7.85
N MET A 344 -5.40 -11.44 -8.67
CA MET A 344 -5.78 -10.04 -8.45
C MET A 344 -7.31 -9.87 -8.50
N LEU A 345 -7.97 -10.43 -9.51
CA LEU A 345 -9.44 -10.37 -9.64
C LEU A 345 -10.13 -11.04 -8.46
N TRP A 346 -9.62 -12.19 -8.02
CA TRP A 346 -10.09 -12.90 -6.83
C TRP A 346 -10.01 -12.04 -5.57
N GLU A 347 -8.88 -11.40 -5.31
CA GLU A 347 -8.69 -10.52 -4.16
C GLU A 347 -9.61 -9.30 -4.20
N LEU A 348 -9.80 -8.71 -5.38
CA LEU A 348 -10.71 -7.57 -5.55
C LEU A 348 -12.17 -7.98 -5.34
N ALA A 349 -12.55 -9.20 -5.74
CA ALA A 349 -13.87 -9.75 -5.46
C ALA A 349 -14.07 -10.00 -3.97
N LEU A 350 -13.10 -10.61 -3.29
CA LEU A 350 -13.14 -10.82 -1.84
C LEU A 350 -13.20 -9.51 -1.07
N MET A 351 -12.41 -8.52 -1.44
CA MET A 351 -12.43 -7.19 -0.85
C MET A 351 -13.78 -6.52 -1.05
N SER A 352 -14.31 -6.56 -2.28
CA SER A 352 -15.62 -5.99 -2.61
C SER A 352 -16.72 -6.63 -1.77
N VAL A 353 -16.77 -7.97 -1.72
CA VAL A 353 -17.76 -8.71 -0.91
C VAL A 353 -17.54 -8.43 0.57
N GLY A 354 -16.32 -8.57 1.09
CA GLY A 354 -15.99 -8.41 2.50
C GLY A 354 -16.40 -7.06 3.07
N TYR A 355 -16.09 -5.96 2.38
CA TYR A 355 -16.49 -4.62 2.84
C TYR A 355 -17.97 -4.31 2.57
N ARG A 356 -18.52 -4.65 1.39
CA ARG A 356 -19.92 -4.31 1.06
C ARG A 356 -20.93 -5.07 1.91
N THR A 357 -20.60 -6.29 2.31
CA THR A 357 -21.43 -7.10 3.22
C THR A 357 -21.15 -6.84 4.70
N GLN A 358 -20.23 -5.91 5.03
CA GLN A 358 -19.81 -5.59 6.40
C GLN A 358 -19.17 -6.77 7.16
N MET A 359 -18.82 -7.87 6.48
CA MET A 359 -18.02 -8.94 7.06
C MET A 359 -16.65 -8.42 7.53
N TRP A 360 -16.07 -7.49 6.78
CA TRP A 360 -14.84 -6.80 7.14
C TRP A 360 -15.18 -5.48 7.81
N LYS A 361 -15.22 -5.51 9.15
CA LYS A 361 -15.52 -4.32 9.96
C LYS A 361 -14.49 -3.22 9.71
N ILE A 362 -15.00 -2.01 9.56
CA ILE A 362 -14.22 -0.78 9.47
C ILE A 362 -14.40 -0.05 10.80
N ASN A 363 -13.30 0.19 11.50
CA ASN A 363 -13.26 0.95 12.74
C ASN A 363 -13.16 2.44 12.41
N SER A 364 -14.07 3.24 12.95
CA SER A 364 -14.18 4.69 12.74
C SER A 364 -13.20 5.50 13.57
#